data_AF-A0A1B7NN87-F1
#
_entry.id   AF-A0A1B7NN87-F1
#
_cell.length_a   1.000
_cell.length_b   1.000
_cell.length_c   1.000
_cell.angle_alpha   90.00
_cell.angle_beta   90.00
_cell.angle_gamma   90.00
#
_symmetry.space_group_name_H-M   'P 1'
#
loop_
_entity.id
_entity.type
_entity.pdbx_description
1 polymer ?
#
loop_
_entity_poly.entity_id
_entity_poly.type
_entity_poly.pdbx_seq_one_letter_code
_entity_poly.pdbx_strand_id
1 'polypeptide(L)'
;MAINSIPPSLASRRLQPRTVARIGQCLTSRFSTSSRTLSYADTLPNLKIGAHTRVLFQGFTGRQATTNVKESLAWGTKIVGGVKPGVEGEHLGLPVFPSVKVAQEKTKPDATAIYVPGPQTAQAIEEAIAAEIPLIVAVAEHVPVHDMLRVHSMLQTQSKSRLVGANCPGIISAIGKCRIGFQPLPCFSPGHIGIVAKSGTLGYETVASTTRAGLGQSLCISMGGDVIAGTDFVDALNIFEHDEDTHGIIIVGEIGGAAEMDAAAWISDYRMRVANPKPIMAVVGGIHAPPGRVMGHAGAWASPGDPDAQTKIKALQDAGAVMVHHPENFGQGMKMLLSNMGSRPVFQQAASAAAVAQQRGFHTSRRPALLQRQRTLSHRRNLYLKQSQSFDLLKESGIAVGEPNGFSDFFLGISIDRKSRSPCIIASPTTNPATQVSRARKFPFSYSSTQFTPKEAIIRAVANHLSFREPALEPLAKLAQNLLDIFMKKEAFVLETKVSVLGNGSFQVNGARFGFDDAAYKSSKRQEDIHRLRNKAEEVPEEVEAENDGIVYVKLDGEGSIGTLGMADPPSPPT
;
A
#
# COMPACT_ATOMS: atom_id res chain seq x y z
N MET A 1 -70.04 -24.84 -44.49
CA MET A 1 -70.51 -24.15 -45.71
C MET A 1 -70.10 -22.70 -45.60
N ALA A 2 -69.40 -22.20 -46.62
CA ALA A 2 -69.04 -20.79 -46.76
C ALA A 2 -70.28 -19.90 -46.81
N ILE A 3 -70.12 -18.59 -46.59
CA ILE A 3 -70.37 -17.53 -47.59
C ILE A 3 -69.91 -16.17 -47.01
N ASN A 4 -69.14 -15.46 -47.83
CA ASN A 4 -68.61 -14.10 -47.66
C ASN A 4 -69.70 -13.01 -47.59
N SER A 5 -69.43 -11.88 -46.93
CA SER A 5 -69.45 -10.53 -47.57
C SER A 5 -69.22 -9.37 -46.58
N ILE A 6 -68.42 -8.41 -47.04
CA ILE A 6 -68.00 -7.09 -46.52
C ILE A 6 -68.19 -6.11 -47.73
N PRO A 7 -68.21 -4.74 -47.71
CA PRO A 7 -68.10 -3.63 -46.70
C PRO A 7 -69.20 -2.53 -46.91
N PRO A 8 -69.06 -1.17 -46.70
CA PRO A 8 -68.06 -0.32 -45.98
C PRO A 8 -68.64 0.78 -45.06
N SER A 9 -67.80 1.40 -44.21
CA SER A 9 -67.52 2.85 -44.27
C SER A 9 -66.39 3.26 -43.31
N LEU A 10 -65.74 4.37 -43.65
CA LEU A 10 -64.43 4.85 -43.23
C LEU A 10 -64.45 5.65 -41.92
N ALA A 11 -63.42 5.48 -41.09
CA ALA A 11 -62.88 6.57 -40.27
C ALA A 11 -61.38 6.36 -40.01
N SER A 12 -60.58 7.24 -40.59
CA SER A 12 -59.12 7.29 -40.54
C SER A 12 -58.58 7.81 -39.20
N ARG A 13 -57.63 7.09 -38.59
CA ARG A 13 -56.62 7.68 -37.69
C ARG A 13 -55.24 7.07 -37.95
N ARG A 14 -54.28 7.95 -38.22
CA ARG A 14 -52.90 7.69 -38.61
C ARG A 14 -52.10 7.01 -37.48
N LEU A 15 -51.35 5.98 -37.84
CA LEU A 15 -50.30 5.36 -37.03
C LEU A 15 -49.01 6.18 -37.15
N GLN A 16 -48.36 6.51 -36.02
CA GLN A 16 -46.97 6.94 -35.99
C GLN A 16 -46.08 5.73 -35.64
N PRO A 17 -44.95 5.50 -36.35
CA PRO A 17 -44.04 4.41 -36.03
C PRO A 17 -43.15 4.79 -34.84
N ARG A 18 -43.12 3.95 -33.81
CA ARG A 18 -42.14 4.02 -32.72
C ARG A 18 -40.78 3.56 -33.24
N THR A 19 -39.86 4.51 -33.41
CA THR A 19 -38.45 4.27 -33.67
C THR A 19 -37.82 3.59 -32.45
N VAL A 20 -37.37 2.33 -32.61
CA VAL A 20 -36.58 1.63 -31.59
C VAL A 20 -35.14 2.12 -31.72
N ALA A 21 -34.72 3.01 -30.81
CA ALA A 21 -33.32 3.35 -30.65
C ALA A 21 -32.58 2.18 -29.98
N ARG A 22 -31.68 1.52 -30.72
CA ARG A 22 -30.70 0.59 -30.16
C ARG A 22 -29.72 1.39 -29.31
N ILE A 23 -29.92 1.37 -28.00
CA ILE A 23 -28.90 1.79 -27.03
C ILE A 23 -27.83 0.69 -27.03
N GLY A 24 -26.64 1.00 -27.55
CA GLY A 24 -25.45 0.19 -27.38
C GLY A 24 -25.07 0.17 -25.90
N GLN A 25 -25.52 -0.85 -25.17
CA GLN A 25 -24.96 -1.18 -23.86
C GLN A 25 -23.58 -1.78 -24.09
N CYS A 26 -22.54 -0.99 -23.83
CA CYS A 26 -21.22 -1.52 -23.56
C CYS A 26 -21.34 -2.34 -22.25
N LEU A 27 -21.44 -3.66 -22.38
CA LEU A 27 -21.48 -4.58 -21.25
C LEU A 27 -20.11 -4.60 -20.59
N THR A 28 -19.87 -3.72 -19.61
CA THR A 28 -18.83 -3.93 -18.61
C THR A 28 -19.27 -5.13 -17.77
N SER A 29 -18.61 -6.29 -17.90
CA SER A 29 -18.90 -7.43 -17.03
C SER A 29 -18.70 -7.01 -15.57
N ARG A 30 -19.61 -7.41 -14.69
CA ARG A 30 -19.45 -7.18 -13.25
C ARG A 30 -18.52 -8.26 -12.71
N PHE A 31 -17.44 -7.84 -12.03
CA PHE A 31 -16.46 -8.75 -11.41
C PHE A 31 -16.98 -9.44 -10.12
N SER A 32 -18.15 -9.04 -9.60
CA SER A 32 -18.79 -9.65 -8.40
C SER A 32 -20.31 -9.46 -8.43
N THR A 33 -21.01 -10.30 -7.67
CA THR A 33 -22.46 -10.27 -7.41
C THR A 33 -22.90 -9.22 -6.37
N SER A 34 -21.97 -8.39 -5.87
CA SER A 34 -22.21 -7.39 -4.82
C SER A 34 -23.31 -6.35 -5.15
N SER A 35 -24.11 -5.96 -4.13
CA SER A 35 -25.10 -4.88 -4.21
C SER A 35 -24.44 -3.49 -4.19
N ARG A 36 -25.05 -2.48 -4.84
CA ARG A 36 -24.56 -1.09 -4.91
C ARG A 36 -24.48 -0.36 -3.55
N THR A 37 -25.08 -0.92 -2.50
CA THR A 37 -25.08 -0.34 -1.15
C THR A 37 -23.90 -0.79 -0.30
N LEU A 38 -23.17 -1.83 -0.74
CA LEU A 38 -22.06 -2.40 0.01
C LEU A 38 -20.72 -1.85 -0.51
N SER A 39 -19.78 -1.63 0.40
CA SER A 39 -18.47 -1.05 0.16
C SER A 39 -17.35 -2.03 0.53
N TYR A 40 -16.11 -1.70 0.17
CA TYR A 40 -14.95 -2.50 0.59
C TYR A 40 -14.79 -2.58 2.11
N ALA A 41 -15.31 -1.60 2.88
CA ALA A 41 -15.28 -1.64 4.34
C ALA A 41 -16.15 -2.77 4.94
N ASP A 42 -17.18 -3.24 4.21
CA ASP A 42 -18.04 -4.34 4.68
C ASP A 42 -17.31 -5.69 4.72
N THR A 43 -16.10 -5.76 4.14
CA THR A 43 -15.24 -6.95 4.16
C THR A 43 -14.34 -7.04 5.40
N LEU A 44 -14.36 -6.03 6.29
CA LEU A 44 -13.57 -6.02 7.53
C LEU A 44 -13.71 -7.32 8.35
N PRO A 45 -14.91 -7.89 8.57
CA PRO A 45 -15.05 -9.13 9.34
C PRO A 45 -14.23 -10.31 8.81
N ASN A 46 -13.86 -10.32 7.53
CA ASN A 46 -13.03 -11.37 6.93
C ASN A 46 -11.61 -11.41 7.51
N LEU A 47 -11.15 -10.34 8.19
CA LEU A 47 -9.88 -10.32 8.90
C LEU A 47 -9.88 -11.17 10.18
N LYS A 48 -11.07 -11.49 10.74
CA LYS A 48 -11.19 -12.26 11.99
C LYS A 48 -11.06 -13.77 11.73
N ILE A 49 -9.83 -14.20 11.45
CA ILE A 49 -9.50 -15.61 11.25
C ILE A 49 -9.40 -16.39 12.57
N GLY A 50 -9.63 -17.70 12.52
CA GLY A 50 -9.46 -18.60 13.67
C GLY A 50 -9.61 -20.07 13.30
N ALA A 51 -9.90 -20.92 14.28
CA ALA A 51 -9.96 -22.38 14.09
C ALA A 51 -11.02 -22.84 13.07
N HIS A 52 -12.04 -22.01 12.83
CA HIS A 52 -13.10 -22.26 11.86
C HIS A 52 -12.67 -21.98 10.41
N THR A 53 -11.65 -21.15 10.21
CA THR A 53 -11.25 -20.62 8.89
C THR A 53 -10.64 -21.71 8.02
N ARG A 54 -11.26 -21.99 6.87
CA ARG A 54 -10.75 -22.90 5.84
C ARG A 54 -9.87 -22.17 4.84
N VAL A 55 -8.64 -22.65 4.68
CA VAL A 55 -7.62 -21.96 3.88
C VAL A 55 -7.30 -22.74 2.60
N LEU A 56 -7.39 -22.06 1.47
CA LEU A 56 -6.94 -22.53 0.15
C LEU A 56 -5.55 -21.96 -0.18
N PHE A 57 -4.66 -22.75 -0.78
CA PHE A 57 -3.35 -22.25 -1.21
C PHE A 57 -3.26 -22.11 -2.72
N GLN A 58 -2.96 -20.92 -3.25
CA GLN A 58 -2.62 -20.72 -4.66
C GLN A 58 -1.11 -20.80 -4.85
N GLY A 59 -0.64 -21.49 -5.90
CA GLY A 59 0.77 -21.87 -6.04
C GLY A 59 1.14 -23.08 -5.17
N PHE A 60 0.16 -23.94 -4.87
CA PHE A 60 0.22 -24.96 -3.82
C PHE A 60 1.40 -25.94 -3.91
N THR A 61 1.78 -26.32 -5.14
CA THR A 61 2.89 -27.26 -5.38
C THR A 61 4.26 -26.59 -5.44
N GLY A 62 4.34 -25.27 -5.24
CA GLY A 62 5.59 -24.52 -5.19
C GLY A 62 6.42 -24.86 -3.95
N ARG A 63 7.74 -24.67 -4.01
CA ARG A 63 8.66 -24.99 -2.90
C ARG A 63 8.35 -24.21 -1.62
N GLN A 64 8.14 -22.90 -1.74
CA GLN A 64 7.80 -22.04 -0.60
C GLN A 64 6.43 -22.39 -0.03
N ALA A 65 5.42 -22.58 -0.90
CA ALA A 65 4.07 -23.00 -0.49
C ALA A 65 4.10 -24.33 0.25
N THR A 66 4.79 -25.34 -0.29
CA THR A 66 4.92 -26.68 0.31
C THR A 66 5.47 -26.62 1.74
N THR A 67 6.50 -25.80 1.97
CA THR A 67 7.10 -25.62 3.31
C THR A 67 6.12 -24.95 4.27
N ASN A 68 5.51 -23.84 3.84
CA ASN A 68 4.55 -23.10 4.65
C ASN A 68 3.26 -23.88 4.94
N VAL A 69 2.80 -24.73 4.02
CA VAL A 69 1.65 -25.63 4.22
C VAL A 69 1.97 -26.64 5.32
N LYS A 70 3.14 -27.28 5.28
CA LYS A 70 3.55 -28.25 6.32
C LYS A 70 3.58 -27.60 7.70
N GLU A 71 4.20 -26.43 7.81
CA GLU A 71 4.26 -25.69 9.08
C GLU A 71 2.86 -25.23 9.55
N SER A 72 2.02 -24.78 8.62
CA SER A 72 0.65 -24.32 8.95
C SER A 72 -0.25 -25.48 9.38
N LEU A 73 -0.13 -26.66 8.75
CA LEU A 73 -0.80 -27.88 9.21
C LEU A 73 -0.34 -28.26 10.62
N ALA A 74 0.98 -28.23 10.87
CA ALA A 74 1.53 -28.53 12.19
C ALA A 74 1.10 -27.51 13.26
N TRP A 75 0.85 -26.24 12.87
CA TRP A 75 0.29 -25.21 13.75
C TRP A 75 -1.18 -25.45 14.11
N GLY A 76 -1.93 -26.10 13.24
CA GLY A 76 -3.38 -26.35 13.39
C GLY A 76 -4.26 -25.65 12.35
N THR A 77 -3.68 -24.99 11.33
CA THR A 77 -4.46 -24.33 10.27
C THR A 77 -5.29 -25.36 9.50
N LYS A 78 -6.57 -25.08 9.31
CA LYS A 78 -7.49 -25.92 8.52
C LYS A 78 -7.33 -25.66 7.02
N ILE A 79 -6.40 -26.37 6.39
CA ILE A 79 -6.15 -26.28 4.94
C ILE A 79 -7.09 -27.22 4.19
N VAL A 80 -7.78 -26.71 3.17
CA VAL A 80 -8.78 -27.47 2.39
C VAL A 80 -8.30 -27.92 1.01
N GLY A 81 -7.07 -27.56 0.64
CA GLY A 81 -6.45 -27.90 -0.62
C GLY A 81 -5.68 -26.73 -1.20
N GLY A 82 -5.36 -26.83 -2.49
CA GLY A 82 -4.74 -25.73 -3.19
C GLY A 82 -4.93 -25.77 -4.69
N VAL A 83 -4.48 -24.71 -5.36
CA VAL A 83 -4.68 -24.50 -6.79
C VAL A 83 -3.35 -24.58 -7.51
N LYS A 84 -3.37 -25.31 -8.62
CA LYS A 84 -2.34 -25.29 -9.66
C LYS A 84 -3.06 -25.18 -11.01
N PRO A 85 -2.89 -24.07 -11.76
CA PRO A 85 -3.63 -23.85 -13.00
C PRO A 85 -3.60 -25.05 -13.95
N GLY A 86 -4.78 -25.52 -14.34
CA GLY A 86 -4.96 -26.63 -15.28
C GLY A 86 -4.63 -28.03 -14.76
N VAL A 87 -4.31 -28.17 -13.46
CA VAL A 87 -3.92 -29.47 -12.87
C VAL A 87 -4.92 -29.89 -11.80
N GLU A 88 -5.41 -31.12 -11.90
CA GLU A 88 -6.13 -31.81 -10.81
C GLU A 88 -5.23 -32.88 -10.21
N GLY A 89 -5.31 -33.11 -8.90
CA GLY A 89 -4.52 -34.15 -8.25
C GLY A 89 -4.48 -34.01 -6.73
N GLU A 90 -3.37 -34.42 -6.15
CA GLU A 90 -3.14 -34.38 -4.71
C GLU A 90 -1.71 -33.88 -4.41
N HIS A 91 -1.55 -33.13 -3.32
CA HIS A 91 -0.25 -32.73 -2.80
C HIS A 91 -0.34 -32.64 -1.28
N LEU A 92 0.60 -33.25 -0.57
CA LEU A 92 0.61 -33.32 0.91
C LEU A 92 -0.68 -33.91 1.52
N GLY A 93 -1.32 -34.89 0.87
CA GLY A 93 -2.56 -35.48 1.38
C GLY A 93 -3.81 -34.63 1.13
N LEU A 94 -3.71 -33.55 0.36
CA LEU A 94 -4.77 -32.56 0.13
C LEU A 94 -5.04 -32.37 -1.36
N PRO A 95 -6.29 -32.06 -1.76
CA PRO A 95 -6.66 -31.93 -3.15
C PRO A 95 -5.99 -30.73 -3.83
N VAL A 96 -5.57 -30.94 -5.07
CA VAL A 96 -5.11 -29.92 -6.02
C VAL A 96 -6.25 -29.67 -7.01
N PHE A 97 -6.67 -28.41 -7.10
CA PHE A 97 -7.71 -27.96 -8.00
C PHE A 97 -7.13 -27.21 -9.21
N PRO A 98 -7.79 -27.28 -10.38
CA PRO A 98 -7.28 -26.68 -11.61
C PRO A 98 -7.51 -25.16 -11.68
N SER A 99 -8.38 -24.62 -10.83
CA SER A 99 -8.67 -23.18 -10.69
C SER A 99 -9.25 -22.85 -9.31
N VAL A 100 -9.19 -21.58 -8.90
CA VAL A 100 -9.78 -21.08 -7.66
C VAL A 100 -11.30 -21.21 -7.70
N LYS A 101 -11.93 -21.03 -8.87
CA LYS A 101 -13.38 -21.22 -9.04
C LYS A 101 -13.82 -22.65 -8.68
N VAL A 102 -13.13 -23.66 -9.20
CA VAL A 102 -13.44 -25.07 -8.90
C VAL A 102 -13.18 -25.38 -7.43
N ALA A 103 -12.10 -24.85 -6.86
CA ALA A 103 -11.83 -24.98 -5.43
C ALA A 103 -12.93 -24.35 -4.58
N GLN A 104 -13.44 -23.17 -4.99
CA GLN A 104 -14.51 -22.47 -4.30
C GLN A 104 -15.82 -23.26 -4.31
N GLU A 105 -16.20 -23.81 -5.46
CA GLU A 105 -17.40 -24.64 -5.60
C GLU A 105 -17.34 -25.90 -4.73
N LYS A 106 -16.17 -26.57 -4.71
CA LYS A 106 -15.98 -27.85 -4.01
C LYS A 106 -15.76 -27.70 -2.50
N THR A 107 -15.02 -26.69 -2.06
CA THR A 107 -14.51 -26.58 -0.68
C THR A 107 -14.95 -25.33 0.05
N LYS A 108 -15.48 -24.33 -0.65
CA LYS A 108 -15.96 -23.05 -0.14
C LYS A 108 -15.00 -22.37 0.85
N PRO A 109 -13.69 -22.25 0.61
CA PRO A 109 -12.73 -21.65 1.54
C PRO A 109 -13.16 -20.27 2.03
N ASP A 110 -12.80 -19.99 3.27
CA ASP A 110 -13.03 -18.69 3.92
C ASP A 110 -11.85 -17.75 3.63
N ALA A 111 -10.68 -18.30 3.27
CA ALA A 111 -9.50 -17.54 2.90
C ALA A 111 -8.62 -18.25 1.85
N THR A 112 -7.80 -17.48 1.13
CA THR A 112 -6.74 -18.00 0.27
C THR A 112 -5.38 -17.36 0.53
N ALA A 113 -4.34 -18.18 0.58
CA ALA A 113 -2.95 -17.75 0.64
C ALA A 113 -2.31 -17.84 -0.75
N ILE A 114 -1.74 -16.74 -1.23
CA ILE A 114 -1.14 -16.66 -2.57
C ILE A 114 0.38 -16.74 -2.47
N TYR A 115 0.93 -17.90 -2.81
CA TYR A 115 2.36 -18.18 -2.93
C TYR A 115 2.76 -18.29 -4.40
N VAL A 116 2.40 -17.27 -5.15
CA VAL A 116 2.67 -17.12 -6.59
C VAL A 116 3.75 -16.05 -6.75
N PRO A 117 4.72 -16.18 -7.66
CA PRO A 117 5.74 -15.15 -7.87
C PRO A 117 5.13 -13.77 -8.19
N GLY A 118 5.84 -12.69 -7.84
CA GLY A 118 5.42 -11.30 -8.07
C GLY A 118 4.73 -11.02 -9.42
N PRO A 119 5.32 -11.39 -10.58
CA PRO A 119 4.72 -11.11 -11.90
C PRO A 119 3.35 -11.78 -12.16
N GLN A 120 3.02 -12.84 -11.42
CA GLN A 120 1.77 -13.58 -11.57
C GLN A 120 0.80 -13.33 -10.39
N THR A 121 1.24 -12.59 -9.37
CA THR A 121 0.49 -12.40 -8.12
C THR A 121 -0.83 -11.65 -8.35
N ALA A 122 -0.82 -10.61 -9.18
CA ALA A 122 -2.04 -9.85 -9.47
C ALA A 122 -3.13 -10.70 -10.12
N GLN A 123 -2.76 -11.55 -11.09
CA GLN A 123 -3.70 -12.47 -11.72
C GLN A 123 -4.29 -13.47 -10.72
N ALA A 124 -3.48 -13.98 -9.78
CA ALA A 124 -3.95 -14.86 -8.71
C ALA A 124 -4.92 -14.15 -7.75
N ILE A 125 -4.66 -12.88 -7.43
CA ILE A 125 -5.58 -12.05 -6.62
C ILE A 125 -6.90 -11.84 -7.39
N GLU A 126 -6.83 -11.51 -8.67
CA GLU A 126 -8.00 -11.30 -9.53
C GLU A 126 -8.88 -12.55 -9.64
N GLU A 127 -8.26 -13.72 -9.78
CA GLU A 127 -8.97 -15.00 -9.80
C GLU A 127 -9.70 -15.25 -8.47
N ALA A 128 -9.08 -14.92 -7.34
CA ALA A 128 -9.70 -15.04 -6.02
C ALA A 128 -10.83 -14.02 -5.79
N ILE A 129 -10.69 -12.79 -6.28
CA ILE A 129 -11.76 -11.78 -6.25
C ILE A 129 -12.95 -12.28 -7.08
N ALA A 130 -12.70 -12.77 -8.30
CA ALA A 130 -13.75 -13.27 -9.19
C ALA A 130 -14.47 -14.51 -8.63
N ALA A 131 -13.77 -15.34 -7.85
CA ALA A 131 -14.35 -16.46 -7.12
C ALA A 131 -15.00 -16.05 -5.78
N GLU A 132 -14.99 -14.76 -5.43
CA GLU A 132 -15.52 -14.20 -4.19
C GLU A 132 -14.95 -14.88 -2.92
N ILE A 133 -13.65 -15.20 -2.93
CA ILE A 133 -12.98 -15.72 -1.72
C ILE A 133 -12.95 -14.60 -0.66
N PRO A 134 -13.45 -14.82 0.57
CA PRO A 134 -13.63 -13.72 1.53
C PRO A 134 -12.34 -13.02 1.95
N LEU A 135 -11.28 -13.77 2.26
CA LEU A 135 -9.97 -13.22 2.60
C LEU A 135 -8.89 -13.68 1.61
N ILE A 136 -8.13 -12.74 1.06
CA ILE A 136 -7.02 -12.98 0.16
C ILE A 136 -5.75 -12.48 0.84
N VAL A 137 -4.76 -13.36 1.01
CA VAL A 137 -3.47 -13.02 1.63
C VAL A 137 -2.38 -13.23 0.60
N ALA A 138 -1.81 -12.14 0.10
CA ALA A 138 -0.74 -12.16 -0.88
C ALA A 138 0.61 -11.88 -0.21
N VAL A 139 1.53 -12.84 -0.32
CA VAL A 139 2.82 -12.78 0.38
C VAL A 139 3.96 -12.26 -0.49
N ALA A 140 3.81 -12.36 -1.82
CA ALA A 140 4.86 -12.06 -2.77
C ALA A 140 5.33 -10.60 -2.69
N GLU A 141 6.64 -10.43 -2.77
CA GLU A 141 7.27 -9.13 -2.97
C GLU A 141 7.40 -8.81 -4.47
N HIS A 142 7.75 -7.55 -4.77
CA HIS A 142 8.02 -7.09 -6.15
C HIS A 142 6.84 -7.31 -7.10
N VAL A 143 5.61 -7.10 -6.61
CA VAL A 143 4.43 -7.01 -7.47
C VAL A 143 4.41 -5.62 -8.10
N PRO A 144 4.28 -5.49 -9.43
CA PRO A 144 4.28 -4.19 -10.08
C PRO A 144 3.17 -3.27 -9.56
N VAL A 145 3.50 -2.00 -9.33
CA VAL A 145 2.59 -1.03 -8.71
C VAL A 145 1.30 -0.80 -9.54
N HIS A 146 1.41 -0.84 -10.86
CA HIS A 146 0.26 -0.72 -11.77
C HIS A 146 -0.65 -1.95 -11.74
N ASP A 147 -0.09 -3.14 -11.50
CA ASP A 147 -0.88 -4.34 -11.28
C ASP A 147 -1.63 -4.25 -9.95
N MET A 148 -1.00 -3.73 -8.90
CA MET A 148 -1.67 -3.48 -7.63
C MET A 148 -2.73 -2.38 -7.72
N LEU A 149 -2.50 -1.28 -8.45
CA LEU A 149 -3.51 -0.25 -8.69
C LEU A 149 -4.77 -0.83 -9.37
N ARG A 150 -4.56 -1.73 -10.33
CA ARG A 150 -5.64 -2.46 -11.01
C ARG A 150 -6.41 -3.36 -10.05
N VAL A 151 -5.72 -4.16 -9.24
CA VAL A 151 -6.31 -4.98 -8.17
C VAL A 151 -7.13 -4.13 -7.20
N HIS A 152 -6.59 -3.01 -6.71
CA HIS A 152 -7.29 -2.10 -5.80
C HIS A 152 -8.54 -1.51 -6.46
N SER A 153 -8.48 -1.16 -7.74
CA SER A 153 -9.67 -0.69 -8.48
C SER A 153 -10.77 -1.75 -8.52
N MET A 154 -10.43 -3.04 -8.62
CA MET A 154 -11.39 -4.15 -8.57
C MET A 154 -11.94 -4.35 -7.16
N LEU A 155 -11.09 -4.31 -6.14
CA LEU A 155 -11.50 -4.45 -4.73
C LEU A 155 -12.54 -3.40 -4.33
N GLN A 156 -12.42 -2.17 -4.84
CA GLN A 156 -13.37 -1.07 -4.59
C GLN A 156 -14.73 -1.25 -5.27
N THR A 157 -14.87 -2.21 -6.21
CA THR A 157 -16.13 -2.47 -6.93
C THR A 157 -16.98 -3.57 -6.29
N GLN A 158 -16.52 -4.15 -5.19
CA GLN A 158 -17.10 -5.33 -4.57
C GLN A 158 -17.03 -5.27 -3.03
N SER A 159 -17.72 -6.21 -2.37
CA SER A 159 -17.92 -6.23 -0.91
C SER A 159 -17.78 -7.63 -0.29
N LYS A 160 -17.11 -8.54 -0.99
CA LYS A 160 -16.92 -9.95 -0.60
C LYS A 160 -15.49 -10.25 -0.19
N SER A 161 -14.52 -9.83 -0.98
CA SER A 161 -13.11 -10.17 -0.84
C SER A 161 -12.31 -9.04 -0.19
N ARG A 162 -11.50 -9.38 0.81
CA ARG A 162 -10.56 -8.49 1.50
C ARG A 162 -9.13 -8.88 1.15
N LEU A 163 -8.26 -7.92 0.87
CA LEU A 163 -6.84 -8.16 0.64
C LEU A 163 -5.98 -7.82 1.88
N VAL A 164 -5.11 -8.75 2.26
CA VAL A 164 -3.97 -8.51 3.15
C VAL A 164 -2.69 -8.68 2.32
N GLY A 165 -1.83 -7.67 2.34
CA GLY A 165 -0.68 -7.55 1.45
C GLY A 165 -0.97 -6.73 0.16
N ALA A 166 -0.22 -6.91 -0.92
CA ALA A 166 0.89 -7.86 -1.09
C ALA A 166 2.13 -7.51 -0.25
N ASN A 167 3.26 -8.21 -0.48
CA ASN A 167 4.53 -7.94 0.21
C ASN A 167 4.37 -7.96 1.74
N CYS A 168 3.78 -9.04 2.26
CA CYS A 168 3.49 -9.15 3.68
C CYS A 168 3.75 -10.56 4.21
N PRO A 169 4.24 -10.70 5.45
CA PRO A 169 4.18 -11.95 6.22
C PRO A 169 2.82 -12.64 6.27
N GLY A 170 1.73 -11.90 6.09
CA GLY A 170 0.35 -12.38 6.15
C GLY A 170 -0.34 -12.08 7.49
N ILE A 171 -1.29 -12.94 7.86
CA ILE A 171 -2.14 -12.81 9.05
C ILE A 171 -2.15 -14.10 9.87
N ILE A 172 -2.12 -13.99 11.20
CA ILE A 172 -2.09 -15.15 12.10
C ILE A 172 -2.92 -14.89 13.36
N SER A 173 -3.86 -15.80 13.64
CA SER A 173 -4.55 -15.90 14.93
C SER A 173 -3.86 -16.97 15.77
N ALA A 174 -3.19 -16.55 16.84
CA ALA A 174 -2.44 -17.48 17.68
C ALA A 174 -3.37 -18.27 18.62
N ILE A 175 -4.45 -17.65 19.11
CA ILE A 175 -5.52 -18.34 19.87
C ILE A 175 -6.26 -19.32 18.96
N GLY A 176 -6.68 -18.87 17.77
CA GLY A 176 -7.44 -19.69 16.84
C GLY A 176 -6.59 -20.73 16.08
N LYS A 177 -5.29 -20.82 16.35
CA LYS A 177 -4.35 -21.72 15.67
C LYS A 177 -4.46 -21.67 14.14
N CYS A 178 -4.65 -20.48 13.60
CA CYS A 178 -4.79 -20.24 12.16
C CYS A 178 -3.70 -19.30 11.67
N ARG A 179 -2.83 -19.80 10.80
CA ARG A 179 -1.75 -19.07 10.13
C ARG A 179 -2.03 -19.03 8.63
N ILE A 180 -2.02 -17.82 8.06
CA ILE A 180 -2.07 -17.58 6.62
C ILE A 180 -0.90 -16.67 6.26
N GLY A 181 0.19 -17.27 5.79
CA GLY A 181 1.43 -16.55 5.47
C GLY A 181 2.68 -17.26 5.99
N PHE A 182 3.79 -16.55 6.05
CA PHE A 182 5.12 -17.10 6.32
C PHE A 182 5.72 -16.69 7.69
N GLN A 183 4.86 -16.39 8.67
CA GLN A 183 5.31 -15.96 10.00
C GLN A 183 6.17 -17.03 10.71
N PRO A 184 7.26 -16.65 11.40
CA PRO A 184 8.12 -17.58 12.13
C PRO A 184 7.45 -18.08 13.41
N LEU A 185 6.74 -19.21 13.31
CA LEU A 185 5.92 -19.79 14.39
C LEU A 185 6.58 -19.91 15.77
N PRO A 186 7.88 -20.22 15.91
CA PRO A 186 8.51 -20.32 17.23
C PRO A 186 8.43 -19.05 18.09
N CYS A 187 8.21 -17.89 17.46
CA CYS A 187 8.05 -16.61 18.18
C CYS A 187 6.64 -16.40 18.73
N PHE A 188 5.64 -17.16 18.25
CA PHE A 188 4.23 -16.94 18.54
C PHE A 188 3.74 -17.80 19.70
N SER A 189 2.91 -17.20 20.55
CA SER A 189 2.19 -17.92 21.60
C SER A 189 0.77 -17.36 21.73
N PRO A 190 -0.25 -18.20 22.01
CA PRO A 190 -1.60 -17.70 22.31
C PRO A 190 -1.57 -16.70 23.47
N GLY A 191 -2.30 -15.60 23.34
CA GLY A 191 -2.40 -14.58 24.36
C GLY A 191 -3.27 -13.41 23.91
N HIS A 192 -3.11 -12.23 24.51
CA HIS A 192 -4.15 -11.18 24.44
C HIS A 192 -3.73 -9.90 23.72
N ILE A 193 -2.62 -9.93 22.99
CA ILE A 193 -2.12 -8.74 22.28
C ILE A 193 -2.45 -8.80 20.80
N GLY A 194 -3.20 -7.80 20.32
CA GLY A 194 -3.44 -7.56 18.90
C GLY A 194 -2.29 -6.75 18.31
N ILE A 195 -1.73 -7.18 17.18
CA ILE A 195 -0.58 -6.51 16.55
C ILE A 195 -0.91 -6.20 15.10
N VAL A 196 -0.73 -4.94 14.70
CA VAL A 196 -0.76 -4.55 13.28
C VAL A 196 0.57 -3.92 12.90
N ALA A 197 1.16 -4.41 11.80
CA ALA A 197 2.49 -4.01 11.38
C ALA A 197 2.59 -3.77 9.88
N LYS A 198 3.30 -2.70 9.50
CA LYS A 198 3.70 -2.48 8.10
C LYS A 198 4.96 -3.29 7.77
N SER A 199 5.95 -3.27 8.66
CA SER A 199 7.19 -4.06 8.56
C SER A 199 7.03 -5.45 9.16
N GLY A 200 7.40 -6.48 8.39
CA GLY A 200 7.39 -7.86 8.87
C GLY A 200 8.42 -8.11 9.98
N THR A 201 9.67 -7.68 9.78
CA THR A 201 10.75 -7.89 10.76
C THR A 201 10.46 -7.19 12.09
N LEU A 202 10.03 -5.92 12.08
CA LEU A 202 9.65 -5.23 13.31
C LEU A 202 8.41 -5.87 13.95
N GLY A 203 7.50 -6.41 13.14
CA GLY A 203 6.38 -7.21 13.60
C GLY A 203 6.83 -8.47 14.36
N TYR A 204 7.79 -9.23 13.82
CA TYR A 204 8.31 -10.44 14.47
C TYR A 204 9.05 -10.13 15.77
N GLU A 205 9.81 -9.04 15.82
CA GLU A 205 10.46 -8.61 17.06
C GLU A 205 9.46 -8.19 18.13
N THR A 206 8.36 -7.55 17.72
CA THR A 206 7.24 -7.19 18.61
C THR A 206 6.53 -8.44 19.15
N VAL A 207 6.28 -9.43 18.28
CA VAL A 207 5.73 -10.74 18.66
C VAL A 207 6.66 -11.44 19.66
N ALA A 208 7.95 -11.49 19.36
CA ALA A 208 8.93 -12.13 20.24
C ALA A 208 9.02 -11.42 21.60
N SER A 209 8.98 -10.08 21.62
CA SER A 209 8.96 -9.29 22.86
C SER A 209 7.73 -9.59 23.73
N THR A 210 6.54 -9.61 23.13
CA THR A 210 5.28 -9.89 23.85
C THR A 210 5.18 -11.35 24.32
N THR A 211 5.67 -12.31 23.53
CA THR A 211 5.79 -13.72 23.95
C THR A 211 6.75 -13.87 25.14
N ARG A 212 7.95 -13.26 25.10
CA ARG A 212 8.91 -13.30 26.22
C ARG A 212 8.36 -12.69 27.51
N ALA A 213 7.48 -11.69 27.41
CA ALA A 213 6.83 -11.09 28.57
C ALA A 213 5.67 -11.93 29.15
N GLY A 214 5.30 -13.03 28.48
CA GLY A 214 4.19 -13.91 28.85
C GLY A 214 2.82 -13.37 28.46
N LEU A 215 2.74 -12.42 27.52
CA LEU A 215 1.48 -11.81 27.08
C LEU A 215 0.85 -12.54 25.89
N GLY A 216 1.68 -13.15 25.04
CA GLY A 216 1.27 -13.79 23.79
C GLY A 216 0.52 -12.86 22.84
N GLN A 217 -0.11 -13.42 21.81
CA GLN A 217 -0.83 -12.69 20.78
C GLN A 217 -2.24 -13.25 20.57
N SER A 218 -3.20 -12.38 20.26
CA SER A 218 -4.54 -12.81 19.83
C SER A 218 -4.55 -12.96 18.31
N LEU A 219 -4.40 -11.83 17.60
CA LEU A 219 -4.40 -11.69 16.16
C LEU A 219 -3.29 -10.73 15.72
N CYS A 220 -2.46 -11.16 14.77
CA CYS A 220 -1.42 -10.34 14.17
C CYS A 220 -1.71 -10.14 12.67
N ILE A 221 -1.79 -8.89 12.22
CA ILE A 221 -2.07 -8.51 10.84
C ILE A 221 -0.85 -7.77 10.28
N SER A 222 -0.22 -8.33 9.25
CA SER A 222 0.79 -7.62 8.50
C SER A 222 0.15 -6.91 7.31
N MET A 223 0.18 -5.58 7.30
CA MET A 223 -0.32 -4.76 6.20
C MET A 223 0.47 -4.97 4.91
N GLY A 224 1.78 -5.15 5.07
CA GLY A 224 2.74 -5.28 3.98
C GLY A 224 3.51 -4.00 3.68
N GLY A 225 4.63 -4.16 2.99
CA GLY A 225 5.59 -3.10 2.68
C GLY A 225 5.28 -2.31 1.40
N ASP A 226 4.21 -2.62 0.68
CA ASP A 226 3.87 -1.98 -0.58
C ASP A 226 3.37 -0.53 -0.41
N VAL A 227 3.40 0.22 -1.51
CA VAL A 227 2.92 1.62 -1.55
C VAL A 227 1.42 1.69 -1.23
N ILE A 228 0.64 0.68 -1.65
CA ILE A 228 -0.81 0.62 -1.45
C ILE A 228 -1.18 -0.67 -0.74
N ALA A 229 -1.48 -0.58 0.55
CA ALA A 229 -1.87 -1.73 1.35
C ALA A 229 -3.34 -2.12 1.10
N GLY A 230 -3.62 -3.42 0.95
CA GLY A 230 -4.98 -3.98 0.94
C GLY A 230 -5.74 -3.78 2.24
N THR A 231 -5.00 -3.73 3.35
CA THR A 231 -5.49 -3.52 4.71
C THR A 231 -4.57 -2.58 5.47
N ASP A 232 -5.15 -1.59 6.14
CA ASP A 232 -4.40 -0.56 6.88
C ASP A 232 -4.58 -0.63 8.41
N PHE A 233 -3.94 0.32 9.11
CA PHE A 233 -3.99 0.40 10.57
C PHE A 233 -5.41 0.60 11.09
N VAL A 234 -6.21 1.45 10.43
CA VAL A 234 -7.58 1.73 10.85
C VAL A 234 -8.44 0.49 10.66
N ASP A 235 -8.26 -0.21 9.54
CA ASP A 235 -8.94 -1.49 9.29
C ASP A 235 -8.64 -2.51 10.41
N ALA A 236 -7.37 -2.66 10.82
CA ALA A 236 -6.99 -3.56 11.91
C ALA A 236 -7.49 -3.08 13.29
N LEU A 237 -7.44 -1.78 13.57
CA LEU A 237 -7.91 -1.17 14.81
C LEU A 237 -9.41 -1.40 15.01
N ASN A 238 -10.22 -1.29 13.93
CA ASN A 238 -11.65 -1.62 13.98
C ASN A 238 -11.89 -3.09 14.38
N ILE A 239 -11.03 -4.01 13.98
CA ILE A 239 -11.11 -5.42 14.41
C ILE A 239 -10.72 -5.56 15.88
N PHE A 240 -9.58 -5.00 16.27
CA PHE A 240 -9.07 -5.12 17.63
C PHE A 240 -9.96 -4.44 18.67
N GLU A 241 -10.68 -3.37 18.32
CA GLU A 241 -11.67 -2.73 19.20
C GLU A 241 -12.72 -3.76 19.67
N HIS A 242 -13.26 -4.54 18.75
CA HIS A 242 -14.39 -5.45 18.98
C HIS A 242 -13.95 -6.90 19.26
N ASP A 243 -12.65 -7.19 19.22
CA ASP A 243 -12.15 -8.54 19.49
C ASP A 243 -11.97 -8.76 21.00
N GLU A 244 -12.84 -9.57 21.60
CA GLU A 244 -12.84 -9.86 23.04
C GLU A 244 -11.53 -10.50 23.52
N ASP A 245 -10.86 -11.26 22.66
CA ASP A 245 -9.56 -11.88 22.94
C ASP A 245 -8.41 -10.86 23.00
N THR A 246 -8.58 -9.68 22.40
CA THR A 246 -7.59 -8.60 22.42
C THR A 246 -7.80 -7.70 23.63
N HIS A 247 -6.83 -7.69 24.53
CA HIS A 247 -6.80 -6.80 25.70
C HIS A 247 -5.86 -5.60 25.53
N GLY A 248 -4.85 -5.71 24.66
CA GLY A 248 -3.92 -4.62 24.35
C GLY A 248 -3.54 -4.62 22.87
N ILE A 249 -3.22 -3.45 22.34
CA ILE A 249 -2.98 -3.25 20.90
C ILE A 249 -1.58 -2.69 20.68
N ILE A 250 -0.88 -3.19 19.67
CA ILE A 250 0.41 -2.65 19.22
C ILE A 250 0.35 -2.25 17.74
N ILE A 251 0.81 -1.03 17.46
CA ILE A 251 0.98 -0.49 16.10
C ILE A 251 2.47 -0.41 15.78
N VAL A 252 2.88 -1.08 14.70
CA VAL A 252 4.25 -1.03 14.18
C VAL A 252 4.26 -0.30 12.85
N GLY A 253 4.49 1.02 12.93
CA GLY A 253 4.53 1.96 11.81
C GLY A 253 5.92 2.15 11.21
N GLU A 254 5.96 2.85 10.08
CA GLU A 254 7.19 3.17 9.34
C GLU A 254 7.02 4.51 8.60
N ILE A 255 8.12 5.10 8.15
CA ILE A 255 8.07 6.23 7.20
C ILE A 255 7.25 5.93 5.93
N GLY A 256 6.78 7.01 5.30
CA GLY A 256 6.05 7.00 4.04
C GLY A 256 4.53 6.88 4.21
N GLY A 257 3.77 7.69 3.48
CA GLY A 257 2.32 7.80 3.59
C GLY A 257 1.85 8.41 4.93
N ALA A 258 0.54 8.42 5.12
CA ALA A 258 -0.13 9.03 6.28
C ALA A 258 -0.95 8.04 7.13
N ALA A 259 -0.75 6.73 6.96
CA ALA A 259 -1.54 5.71 7.64
C ALA A 259 -1.49 5.83 9.17
N GLU A 260 -0.34 6.21 9.73
CA GLU A 260 -0.17 6.47 11.16
C GLU A 260 -0.94 7.71 11.63
N MET A 261 -1.13 8.70 10.76
CA MET A 261 -1.95 9.88 11.08
C MET A 261 -3.43 9.52 11.11
N ASP A 262 -3.88 8.70 10.15
CA ASP A 262 -5.26 8.18 10.13
C ASP A 262 -5.51 7.30 11.38
N ALA A 263 -4.53 6.48 11.78
CA ALA A 263 -4.56 5.71 13.02
C ALA A 263 -4.63 6.63 14.26
N ALA A 264 -3.82 7.69 14.34
CA ALA A 264 -3.88 8.65 15.44
C ALA A 264 -5.26 9.34 15.56
N ALA A 265 -5.87 9.71 14.42
CA ALA A 265 -7.21 10.27 14.40
C ALA A 265 -8.25 9.26 14.92
N TRP A 266 -8.16 8.00 14.46
CA TRP A 266 -9.02 6.92 14.93
C TRP A 266 -8.86 6.64 16.42
N ILE A 267 -7.62 6.63 16.95
CA ILE A 267 -7.34 6.39 18.37
C ILE A 267 -7.93 7.52 19.24
N SER A 268 -7.78 8.77 18.81
CA SER A 268 -8.35 9.92 19.52
C SER A 268 -9.87 9.78 19.63
N ASP A 269 -10.51 9.42 18.52
CA ASP A 269 -11.95 9.19 18.43
C ASP A 269 -12.40 7.98 19.29
N TYR A 270 -11.66 6.87 19.25
CA TYR A 270 -11.90 5.69 20.09
C TYR A 270 -11.88 6.03 21.59
N ARG A 271 -10.89 6.80 22.04
CA ARG A 271 -10.76 7.22 23.44
C ARG A 271 -11.85 8.20 23.89
N MET A 272 -12.41 8.99 22.96
CA MET A 272 -13.56 9.85 23.25
C MET A 272 -14.87 9.06 23.34
N ARG A 273 -15.02 8.05 22.50
CA ARG A 273 -16.26 7.25 22.37
C ARG A 273 -16.38 6.10 23.36
N VAL A 274 -15.25 5.56 23.84
CA VAL A 274 -15.23 4.37 24.70
C VAL A 274 -14.67 4.73 26.08
N ALA A 275 -15.43 4.41 27.13
CA ALA A 275 -15.09 4.78 28.50
C ALA A 275 -13.80 4.13 29.02
N ASN A 276 -13.56 2.87 28.63
CA ASN A 276 -12.37 2.09 29.01
C ASN A 276 -11.70 1.54 27.74
N PRO A 277 -10.99 2.38 26.98
CA PRO A 277 -10.34 1.95 25.75
C PRO A 277 -9.19 0.98 26.05
N LYS A 278 -8.99 -0.02 25.19
CA LYS A 278 -7.86 -0.94 25.27
C LYS A 278 -6.54 -0.16 25.17
N PRO A 279 -5.51 -0.46 25.97
CA PRO A 279 -4.22 0.22 25.91
C PRO A 279 -3.56 -0.01 24.55
N ILE A 280 -2.99 1.07 24.00
CA ILE A 280 -2.33 1.05 22.69
C ILE A 280 -0.89 1.50 22.86
N MET A 281 0.04 0.71 22.32
CA MET A 281 1.45 1.08 22.19
C MET A 281 1.84 1.20 20.72
N ALA A 282 2.84 2.02 20.40
CA ALA A 282 3.29 2.16 19.03
C ALA A 282 4.80 2.41 18.90
N VAL A 283 5.34 2.06 17.72
CA VAL A 283 6.67 2.44 17.26
C VAL A 283 6.57 2.92 15.81
N VAL A 284 7.41 3.88 15.42
CA VAL A 284 7.54 4.31 14.02
C VAL A 284 9.00 4.19 13.60
N GLY A 285 9.27 3.29 12.66
CA GLY A 285 10.59 3.11 12.07
C GLY A 285 10.96 4.23 11.08
N GLY A 286 12.27 4.44 10.88
CA GLY A 286 12.78 5.36 9.85
C GLY A 286 13.06 6.80 10.30
N ILE A 287 13.26 7.04 11.60
CA ILE A 287 13.59 8.37 12.15
C ILE A 287 14.83 9.01 11.49
N HIS A 288 15.81 8.17 11.11
CA HIS A 288 17.06 8.59 10.47
C HIS A 288 17.08 8.34 8.95
N ALA A 289 15.91 8.15 8.33
CA ALA A 289 15.85 7.86 6.91
C ALA A 289 16.26 9.09 6.07
N PRO A 290 17.26 8.98 5.18
CA PRO A 290 17.62 10.05 4.28
C PRO A 290 16.44 10.46 3.37
N PRO A 291 16.23 11.77 3.15
CA PRO A 291 15.11 12.27 2.35
C PRO A 291 15.03 11.67 0.95
N GLY A 292 13.83 11.18 0.62
CA GLY A 292 13.52 10.61 -0.68
C GLY A 292 14.16 9.25 -0.97
N ARG A 293 14.91 8.65 -0.05
CA ARG A 293 15.42 7.29 -0.26
C ARG A 293 14.39 6.25 0.19
N VAL A 294 14.41 5.10 -0.50
CA VAL A 294 13.61 3.93 -0.15
C VAL A 294 14.49 3.06 0.74
N MET A 295 14.07 2.82 1.99
CA MET A 295 14.93 2.19 3.02
C MET A 295 14.91 0.65 3.00
N GLY A 296 14.09 0.04 2.13
CA GLY A 296 13.88 -1.40 2.04
C GLY A 296 12.53 -1.70 1.39
N HIS A 297 11.44 -1.57 2.15
CA HIS A 297 10.08 -1.77 1.63
C HIS A 297 9.72 -0.75 0.55
N ALA A 298 8.95 -1.15 -0.46
CA ALA A 298 8.57 -0.30 -1.60
C ALA A 298 7.82 0.98 -1.19
N GLY A 299 7.06 0.92 -0.11
CA GLY A 299 6.33 2.05 0.48
C GLY A 299 7.10 2.85 1.54
N ALA A 300 8.33 2.46 1.89
CA ALA A 300 9.16 3.11 2.92
C ALA A 300 9.95 4.30 2.36
N TRP A 301 9.22 5.25 1.77
CA TRP A 301 9.73 6.54 1.33
C TRP A 301 8.66 7.62 1.55
N ALA A 302 9.11 8.83 1.90
CA ALA A 302 8.25 9.99 2.07
C ALA A 302 8.05 10.71 0.73
N SER A 303 6.80 10.79 0.27
CA SER A 303 6.42 11.69 -0.82
C SER A 303 6.46 13.15 -0.34
N PRO A 304 6.65 14.13 -1.23
CA PRO A 304 6.43 15.53 -0.88
C PRO A 304 5.03 15.72 -0.27
N GLY A 305 4.96 16.09 1.00
CA GLY A 305 3.70 16.25 1.76
C GLY A 305 3.27 15.09 2.61
N ASP A 306 3.99 13.98 2.56
CA ASP A 306 3.84 12.97 3.61
C ASP A 306 4.44 13.49 4.93
N PRO A 307 3.82 13.16 6.07
CA PRO A 307 4.39 13.46 7.38
C PRO A 307 5.69 12.67 7.59
N ASP A 308 6.69 13.33 8.18
CA ASP A 308 7.92 12.65 8.58
C ASP A 308 7.70 11.72 9.80
N ALA A 309 8.70 10.90 10.13
CA ALA A 309 8.60 9.96 11.25
C ALA A 309 8.29 10.67 12.58
N GLN A 310 8.89 11.83 12.84
CA GLN A 310 8.69 12.56 14.09
C GLN A 310 7.27 13.12 14.22
N THR A 311 6.71 13.62 13.12
CA THR A 311 5.32 14.07 13.03
C THR A 311 4.36 12.93 13.31
N LYS A 312 4.61 11.73 12.75
CA LYS A 312 3.81 10.52 13.02
C LYS A 312 3.89 10.08 14.48
N ILE A 313 5.10 10.06 15.06
CA ILE A 313 5.33 9.71 16.47
C ILE A 313 4.53 10.65 17.37
N LYS A 314 4.65 11.96 17.14
CA LYS A 314 3.92 12.97 17.89
C LYS A 314 2.42 12.80 17.76
N ALA A 315 1.90 12.58 16.55
CA ALA A 315 0.47 12.40 16.34
C ALA A 315 -0.09 11.19 17.09
N LEU A 316 0.59 10.04 17.05
CA LEU A 316 0.19 8.85 17.80
C LEU A 316 0.28 9.07 19.32
N GLN A 317 1.32 9.75 19.79
CA GLN A 317 1.49 10.11 21.20
C GLN A 317 0.37 11.05 21.68
N ASP A 318 0.08 12.11 20.93
CA ASP A 318 -0.97 13.09 21.25
C ASP A 318 -2.36 12.43 21.23
N ALA A 319 -2.57 11.42 20.37
CA ALA A 319 -3.78 10.58 20.37
C ALA A 319 -3.88 9.65 21.59
N GLY A 320 -2.82 9.48 22.37
CA GLY A 320 -2.80 8.67 23.60
C GLY A 320 -2.25 7.26 23.43
N ALA A 321 -1.54 6.96 22.34
CA ALA A 321 -0.72 5.76 22.24
C ALA A 321 0.59 5.94 23.02
N VAL A 322 1.04 4.88 23.69
CA VAL A 322 2.34 4.89 24.38
C VAL A 322 3.45 4.55 23.39
N MET A 323 4.32 5.51 23.11
CA MET A 323 5.41 5.35 22.16
C MET A 323 6.58 4.58 22.78
N VAL A 324 7.18 3.66 22.01
CA VAL A 324 8.46 3.03 22.33
C VAL A 324 9.50 3.35 21.26
N HIS A 325 10.76 3.35 21.66
CA HIS A 325 11.88 3.61 20.74
C HIS A 325 12.42 2.33 20.08
N HIS A 326 12.08 1.16 20.62
CA HIS A 326 12.57 -0.12 20.11
C HIS A 326 11.56 -1.26 20.38
N PRO A 327 11.34 -2.21 19.44
CA PRO A 327 10.35 -3.27 19.58
C PRO A 327 10.53 -4.15 20.82
N GLU A 328 11.76 -4.30 21.33
CA GLU A 328 12.02 -5.10 22.53
C GLU A 328 11.25 -4.62 23.76
N ASN A 329 10.90 -3.33 23.81
CA ASN A 329 10.25 -2.69 24.94
C ASN A 329 8.73 -2.93 25.00
N PHE A 330 8.13 -3.48 23.94
CA PHE A 330 6.68 -3.70 23.88
C PHE A 330 6.17 -4.65 24.96
N GLY A 331 6.84 -5.79 25.17
CA GLY A 331 6.38 -6.81 26.10
C GLY A 331 6.26 -6.28 27.54
N GLN A 332 7.34 -5.72 28.08
CA GLN A 332 7.31 -5.17 29.44
C GLN A 332 6.42 -3.93 29.55
N GLY A 333 6.44 -3.05 28.53
CA GLY A 333 5.58 -1.88 28.47
C GLY A 333 4.10 -2.22 28.53
N MET A 334 3.66 -3.18 27.72
CA MET A 334 2.25 -3.58 27.65
C MET A 334 1.81 -4.30 28.93
N LYS A 335 2.70 -5.11 29.52
CA LYS A 335 2.44 -5.77 30.80
C LYS A 335 2.14 -4.75 31.91
N MET A 336 2.92 -3.67 32.00
CA MET A 336 2.68 -2.59 32.96
C MET A 336 1.35 -1.87 32.70
N LEU A 337 1.02 -1.56 31.44
CA LEU A 337 -0.25 -0.91 31.09
C LEU A 337 -1.46 -1.77 31.49
N LEU A 338 -1.40 -3.08 31.22
CA LEU A 338 -2.48 -4.00 31.58
C LEU A 338 -2.62 -4.17 33.11
N SER A 339 -1.51 -4.25 33.86
CA SER A 339 -1.55 -4.34 35.33
C SER A 339 -2.13 -3.08 35.99
N ASN A 340 -1.84 -1.90 35.43
CA ASN A 340 -2.35 -0.62 35.94
C ASN A 340 -3.85 -0.43 35.67
N MET A 341 -4.42 -1.12 34.67
CA MET A 341 -5.88 -1.12 34.48
C MET A 341 -6.62 -2.04 35.47
N GLY A 342 -5.98 -3.13 35.91
CA GLY A 342 -6.53 -4.05 36.90
C GLY A 342 -6.45 -3.54 38.35
N SER A 343 -5.62 -2.52 38.59
CA SER A 343 -5.43 -1.90 39.90
C SER A 343 -5.89 -0.44 39.84
N ARG A 344 -7.13 -0.15 40.26
CA ARG A 344 -7.46 1.20 40.76
C ARG A 344 -7.20 1.24 42.27
N PRO A 345 -6.01 1.60 42.76
CA PRO A 345 -5.91 2.23 44.05
C PRO A 345 -6.16 3.73 43.88
N VAL A 346 -7.02 4.26 44.73
CA VAL A 346 -7.06 5.69 45.06
C VAL A 346 -5.62 6.12 45.36
N PHE A 347 -5.06 7.02 44.56
CA PHE A 347 -3.72 7.55 44.80
C PHE A 347 -3.75 8.48 46.01
N GLN A 348 -3.30 7.96 47.16
CA GLN A 348 -2.73 8.76 48.22
C GLN A 348 -1.26 8.98 47.86
N GLN A 349 -0.87 10.25 47.73
CA GLN A 349 0.50 10.67 47.51
C GLN A 349 1.44 10.07 48.56
N ALA A 350 2.49 9.39 48.10
CA ALA A 350 3.70 9.19 48.89
C ALA A 350 4.92 9.38 47.98
N ALA A 351 5.79 10.29 48.41
CA ALA A 351 6.98 10.74 47.73
C ALA A 351 8.18 9.82 47.97
N SER A 352 9.24 10.08 47.17
CA SER A 352 10.64 9.61 47.27
C SER A 352 10.92 8.19 46.74
N ALA A 353 12.07 7.86 46.14
CA ALA A 353 13.38 8.51 46.19
C ALA A 353 14.17 8.28 44.88
N ALA A 354 15.09 9.21 44.60
CA ALA A 354 16.03 9.18 43.50
C ALA A 354 17.05 8.04 43.63
N ALA A 355 17.29 7.31 42.54
CA ALA A 355 18.44 6.43 42.38
C ALA A 355 19.33 6.97 41.25
N VAL A 356 20.48 7.49 41.64
CA VAL A 356 21.57 7.95 40.77
C VAL A 356 22.28 6.72 40.22
N ALA A 357 22.31 6.55 38.89
CA ALA A 357 23.17 5.58 38.22
C ALA A 357 24.20 6.32 37.36
N GLN A 358 25.46 6.15 37.75
CA GLN A 358 26.68 6.67 37.14
C GLN A 358 26.88 6.08 35.73
N GLN A 359 26.87 6.91 34.68
CA GLN A 359 27.39 6.51 33.36
C GLN A 359 28.85 6.96 33.24
N ARG A 360 29.77 6.01 33.01
CA ARG A 360 31.15 6.30 32.63
C ARG A 360 31.18 6.68 31.15
N GLY A 361 31.48 7.94 30.88
CA GLY A 361 31.70 8.44 29.52
C GLY A 361 33.05 8.02 28.96
N PHE A 362 33.06 7.56 27.71
CA PHE A 362 34.26 7.55 26.88
C PHE A 362 34.27 8.84 26.06
N HIS A 363 35.23 9.72 26.36
CA HIS A 363 35.53 10.89 25.55
C HIS A 363 36.32 10.47 24.31
N THR A 364 35.84 10.83 23.12
CA THR A 364 36.70 10.98 21.94
C THR A 364 36.62 12.42 21.45
N SER A 365 37.80 13.02 21.36
CA SER A 365 38.09 14.39 20.96
C SER A 365 37.73 14.64 19.50
N ARG A 366 36.89 15.65 19.24
CA ARG A 366 36.66 16.21 17.89
C ARG A 366 37.84 17.10 17.46
N ARG A 367 38.25 16.96 16.20
CA ARG A 367 38.85 18.06 15.41
C ARG A 367 37.81 18.54 14.39
N PRO A 368 37.77 19.83 14.04
CA PRO A 368 36.86 20.33 13.01
C PRO A 368 37.43 20.05 11.63
N ALA A 369 36.71 19.29 10.81
CA ALA A 369 36.98 19.18 9.37
C ALA A 369 36.02 20.09 8.60
N LEU A 370 36.57 20.76 7.59
CA LEU A 370 35.85 21.64 6.68
C LEU A 370 34.68 20.92 6.01
N LEU A 371 33.50 21.56 6.04
CA LEU A 371 32.31 21.15 5.31
C LEU A 371 32.59 21.20 3.80
N GLN A 372 33.04 20.07 3.25
CA GLN A 372 33.02 19.87 1.81
C GLN A 372 31.60 19.46 1.44
N ARG A 373 30.92 20.32 0.69
CA ARG A 373 29.56 20.08 0.20
C ARG A 373 29.61 18.95 -0.84
N GLN A 374 29.54 17.70 -0.37
CA GLN A 374 29.45 16.54 -1.25
C GLN A 374 28.07 16.55 -1.93
N ARG A 375 28.07 16.39 -3.25
CA ARG A 375 26.85 16.18 -4.04
C ARG A 375 26.33 14.79 -3.66
N THR A 376 25.19 14.74 -2.99
CA THR A 376 24.50 13.49 -2.63
C THR A 376 24.06 12.78 -3.91
N LEU A 377 24.70 11.66 -4.24
CA LEU A 377 24.22 10.74 -5.28
C LEU A 377 23.07 9.90 -4.67
N SER A 378 21.93 9.84 -5.35
CA SER A 378 20.71 9.20 -4.88
C SER A 378 20.47 7.90 -5.66
N HIS A 379 20.51 6.74 -4.99
CA HIS A 379 19.93 5.51 -5.53
C HIS A 379 18.73 5.02 -4.71
N ARG A 380 17.79 4.41 -5.43
CA ARG A 380 16.43 4.03 -5.00
C ARG A 380 16.03 2.76 -5.77
N ARG A 381 15.28 1.84 -5.15
CA ARG A 381 14.54 0.77 -5.87
C ARG A 381 13.69 1.34 -7.03
N ASN A 382 13.23 2.56 -6.88
CA ASN A 382 12.52 3.32 -7.91
C ASN A 382 13.47 4.07 -8.85
N LEU A 383 13.36 3.88 -10.16
CA LEU A 383 14.13 4.64 -11.14
C LEU A 383 13.57 6.05 -11.24
N TYR A 384 14.36 7.05 -10.87
CA TYR A 384 14.05 8.45 -11.18
C TYR A 384 14.88 8.90 -12.38
N LEU A 385 14.20 9.38 -13.41
CA LEU A 385 14.87 9.93 -14.57
C LEU A 385 15.49 11.28 -14.25
N LYS A 386 16.58 11.59 -14.94
CA LYS A 386 17.12 12.95 -14.97
C LYS A 386 16.09 13.90 -15.57
N GLN A 387 16.24 15.19 -15.29
CA GLN A 387 15.35 16.19 -15.85
C GLN A 387 15.39 16.20 -17.39
N SER A 388 16.57 16.07 -18.01
CA SER A 388 16.69 16.00 -19.47
C SER A 388 15.92 14.83 -20.06
N GLN A 389 16.07 13.63 -19.49
CA GLN A 389 15.35 12.42 -19.89
C GLN A 389 13.83 12.57 -19.68
N SER A 390 13.41 13.18 -18.57
CA SER A 390 12.00 13.49 -18.31
C SER A 390 11.44 14.47 -19.35
N PHE A 391 12.25 15.46 -19.77
CA PHE A 391 11.88 16.41 -20.82
C PHE A 391 11.73 15.75 -22.18
N ASP A 392 12.55 14.75 -22.50
CA ASP A 392 12.43 14.05 -23.77
C ASP A 392 11.11 13.27 -23.85
N LEU A 393 10.70 12.58 -22.76
CA LEU A 393 9.38 11.94 -22.67
C LEU A 393 8.22 12.94 -22.78
N LEU A 394 8.37 14.14 -22.19
CA LEU A 394 7.39 15.22 -22.31
C LEU A 394 7.26 15.71 -23.76
N LYS A 395 8.38 15.92 -24.46
CA LYS A 395 8.40 16.34 -25.87
C LYS A 395 7.76 15.29 -26.78
N GLU A 396 8.09 14.02 -26.58
CA GLU A 396 7.48 12.89 -27.31
C GLU A 396 5.95 12.85 -27.12
N SER A 397 5.48 13.28 -25.96
CA SER A 397 4.05 13.38 -25.63
C SER A 397 3.43 14.73 -26.05
N GLY A 398 4.15 15.56 -26.80
CA GLY A 398 3.67 16.84 -27.31
C GLY A 398 3.51 17.94 -26.25
N ILE A 399 4.21 17.83 -25.11
CA ILE A 399 4.26 18.86 -24.07
C ILE A 399 5.44 19.80 -24.33
N ALA A 400 5.17 21.11 -24.35
CA ALA A 400 6.20 22.12 -24.50
C ALA A 400 7.09 22.18 -23.24
N VAL A 401 8.41 22.08 -23.43
CA VAL A 401 9.40 22.24 -22.36
C VAL A 401 10.20 23.52 -22.57
N GLY A 402 10.62 24.16 -21.48
CA GLY A 402 11.44 25.37 -21.50
C GLY A 402 12.70 25.22 -20.66
N GLU A 403 13.54 26.26 -20.69
CA GLU A 403 14.72 26.34 -19.85
C GLU A 403 14.33 26.34 -18.35
N PRO A 404 15.13 25.68 -17.48
CA PRO A 404 14.88 25.66 -16.04
C PRO A 404 15.19 27.02 -15.43
N ASN A 405 14.21 27.93 -15.43
CA ASN A 405 14.42 29.33 -15.06
C ASN A 405 14.20 29.63 -13.56
N GLY A 406 14.21 28.62 -12.68
CA GLY A 406 14.07 28.78 -11.23
C GLY A 406 12.70 29.26 -10.72
N PHE A 407 11.91 29.91 -11.56
CA PHE A 407 10.55 30.38 -11.29
C PHE A 407 9.56 29.64 -12.19
N SER A 408 8.56 29.01 -11.58
CA SER A 408 7.44 28.37 -12.26
C SER A 408 6.16 28.65 -11.49
N ASP A 409 5.08 28.90 -12.20
CA ASP A 409 3.83 29.41 -11.62
C ASP A 409 3.16 28.37 -10.73
N PHE A 410 3.11 27.11 -11.17
CA PHE A 410 2.43 26.05 -10.43
C PHE A 410 3.09 24.69 -10.60
N PHE A 411 2.75 23.80 -9.68
CA PHE A 411 3.13 22.40 -9.71
C PHE A 411 1.92 21.56 -10.15
N LEU A 412 2.16 20.64 -11.08
CA LEU A 412 1.19 19.62 -11.47
C LEU A 412 1.91 18.28 -11.60
N GLY A 413 1.28 17.23 -11.11
CA GLY A 413 1.80 15.88 -11.27
C GLY A 413 0.72 14.83 -11.23
N ILE A 414 1.10 13.61 -11.59
CA ILE A 414 0.28 12.40 -11.38
C ILE A 414 1.06 11.48 -10.48
N SER A 415 0.41 10.96 -9.44
CA SER A 415 1.02 10.00 -8.52
C SER A 415 -0.06 9.10 -7.94
N ILE A 416 0.31 8.32 -6.93
CA ILE A 416 -0.57 7.38 -6.25
C ILE A 416 -1.01 8.00 -4.93
N ASP A 417 -2.31 8.10 -4.72
CA ASP A 417 -2.85 8.39 -3.41
C ASP A 417 -3.06 7.08 -2.63
N ARG A 418 -2.22 6.88 -1.61
CA ARG A 418 -2.23 5.67 -0.79
C ARG A 418 -3.52 5.53 0.01
N LYS A 419 -4.17 6.65 0.34
CA LYS A 419 -5.42 6.68 1.10
C LYS A 419 -6.62 6.24 0.25
N SER A 420 -6.80 6.81 -0.94
CA SER A 420 -7.84 6.37 -1.87
C SER A 420 -7.50 5.06 -2.59
N ARG A 421 -6.25 4.58 -2.48
CA ARG A 421 -5.75 3.37 -3.14
C ARG A 421 -5.89 3.45 -4.66
N SER A 422 -5.68 4.65 -5.21
CA SER A 422 -5.89 4.97 -6.62
C SER A 422 -4.86 5.97 -7.13
N PRO A 423 -4.74 6.16 -8.46
CA PRO A 423 -4.02 7.31 -9.00
C PRO A 423 -4.67 8.63 -8.58
N CYS A 424 -3.90 9.70 -8.61
CA CYS A 424 -4.35 11.05 -8.32
C CYS A 424 -3.58 12.10 -9.10
N ILE A 425 -4.24 13.22 -9.40
CA ILE A 425 -3.56 14.46 -9.81
C ILE A 425 -3.11 15.17 -8.54
N ILE A 426 -1.86 15.60 -8.49
CA ILE A 426 -1.33 16.44 -7.42
C ILE A 426 -1.12 17.83 -7.98
N ALA A 427 -1.71 18.86 -7.35
CA ALA A 427 -1.59 20.24 -7.80
C ALA A 427 -1.26 21.18 -6.64
N SER A 428 -0.31 22.10 -6.86
CA SER A 428 0.01 23.19 -5.94
C SER A 428 0.13 24.50 -6.70
N PRO A 429 -0.44 25.62 -6.20
CA PRO A 429 -0.36 26.94 -6.82
C PRO A 429 1.03 27.61 -6.62
N THR A 430 2.04 26.84 -6.22
CA THR A 430 3.42 27.31 -6.07
C THR A 430 4.40 26.16 -6.26
N THR A 431 5.58 26.48 -6.79
CA THR A 431 6.72 25.56 -6.95
C THR A 431 7.86 25.82 -5.96
N ASN A 432 7.66 26.77 -5.04
CA ASN A 432 8.61 27.04 -3.97
C ASN A 432 8.67 25.84 -3.01
N PRO A 433 9.84 25.17 -2.85
CA PRO A 433 9.97 23.98 -2.01
C PRO A 433 9.47 24.17 -0.57
N ALA A 434 9.60 25.38 -0.01
CA ALA A 434 9.20 25.68 1.36
C ALA A 434 7.67 25.61 1.57
N THR A 435 6.88 25.92 0.54
CA THR A 435 5.42 26.06 0.65
C THR A 435 4.65 25.12 -0.27
N GLN A 436 5.27 24.61 -1.34
CA GLN A 436 4.65 23.74 -2.34
C GLN A 436 3.94 22.56 -1.68
N VAL A 437 4.63 21.91 -0.75
CA VAL A 437 4.13 20.73 -0.05
C VAL A 437 2.86 21.05 0.75
N SER A 438 2.90 22.09 1.59
CA SER A 438 1.76 22.48 2.43
C SER A 438 0.54 22.97 1.65
N ARG A 439 0.75 23.44 0.41
CA ARG A 439 -0.29 23.97 -0.49
C ARG A 439 -0.72 22.97 -1.56
N ALA A 440 -0.11 21.80 -1.60
CA ALA A 440 -0.49 20.75 -2.52
C ALA A 440 -1.82 20.12 -2.11
N ARG A 441 -2.63 19.75 -3.11
CA ARG A 441 -3.81 18.90 -2.93
C ARG A 441 -3.75 17.73 -3.90
N LYS A 442 -4.26 16.58 -3.44
CA LYS A 442 -4.43 15.38 -4.25
C LYS A 442 -5.87 15.28 -4.71
N PHE A 443 -6.07 14.91 -5.97
CA PHE A 443 -7.37 14.71 -6.59
C PHE A 443 -7.40 13.27 -7.13
N PRO A 444 -7.89 12.31 -6.34
CA PRO A 444 -7.96 10.91 -6.76
C PRO A 444 -8.86 10.70 -7.98
N PHE A 445 -8.50 9.76 -8.84
CA PHE A 445 -9.31 9.29 -9.95
C PHE A 445 -9.24 7.77 -10.10
N SER A 446 -10.21 7.17 -10.82
CA SER A 446 -10.24 5.73 -11.03
C SER A 446 -9.07 5.27 -11.89
N TYR A 447 -8.47 4.11 -11.57
CA TYR A 447 -7.46 3.50 -12.43
C TYR A 447 -7.99 3.19 -13.85
N SER A 448 -9.30 3.00 -13.99
CA SER A 448 -9.96 2.80 -15.29
C SER A 448 -10.26 4.09 -16.06
N SER A 449 -10.00 5.27 -15.48
CA SER A 449 -10.18 6.55 -16.18
C SER A 449 -9.17 6.66 -17.32
N THR A 450 -9.67 6.89 -18.54
CA THR A 450 -8.83 6.96 -19.75
C THR A 450 -8.69 8.37 -20.31
N GLN A 451 -9.52 9.32 -19.87
CA GLN A 451 -9.58 10.66 -20.47
C GLN A 451 -9.81 11.77 -19.45
N PHE A 452 -9.08 12.87 -19.61
CA PHE A 452 -9.26 14.15 -18.96
C PHE A 452 -9.67 15.19 -19.98
N THR A 453 -10.88 15.73 -19.83
CA THR A 453 -11.40 16.82 -20.66
C THR A 453 -11.73 18.03 -19.79
N PRO A 454 -11.86 19.24 -20.35
CA PRO A 454 -12.28 20.44 -19.59
C PRO A 454 -13.65 20.33 -18.92
N LYS A 455 -14.47 19.34 -19.32
CA LYS A 455 -15.78 19.08 -18.74
C LYS A 455 -15.71 18.21 -17.49
N GLU A 456 -14.63 17.45 -17.33
CA GLU A 456 -14.45 16.55 -16.19
C GLU A 456 -14.39 17.32 -14.88
N ALA A 457 -15.12 16.84 -13.87
CA ALA A 457 -15.20 17.47 -12.56
C ALA A 457 -13.83 17.60 -11.89
N ILE A 458 -12.95 16.60 -12.10
CA ILE A 458 -11.59 16.61 -11.55
C ILE A 458 -10.74 17.75 -12.12
N ILE A 459 -10.83 18.02 -13.43
CA ILE A 459 -10.07 19.12 -14.06
C ILE A 459 -10.56 20.47 -13.55
N ARG A 460 -11.87 20.65 -13.39
CA ARG A 460 -12.44 21.87 -12.79
C ARG A 460 -12.01 22.05 -11.33
N ALA A 461 -11.97 20.96 -10.56
CA ALA A 461 -11.51 21.00 -9.18
C ALA A 461 -10.01 21.38 -9.07
N VAL A 462 -9.16 20.83 -9.95
CA VAL A 462 -7.75 21.18 -10.05
C VAL A 462 -7.59 22.66 -10.45
N ALA A 463 -8.31 23.11 -11.47
CA ALA A 463 -8.27 24.50 -11.94
C ALA A 463 -8.68 25.48 -10.83
N ASN A 464 -9.75 25.18 -10.10
CA ASN A 464 -10.21 25.99 -8.97
C ASN A 464 -9.13 26.09 -7.88
N HIS A 465 -8.45 24.99 -7.56
CA HIS A 465 -7.35 24.98 -6.59
C HIS A 465 -6.15 25.80 -7.06
N LEU A 466 -5.84 25.76 -8.36
CA LEU A 466 -4.81 26.57 -8.99
C LEU A 466 -5.24 28.01 -9.29
N SER A 467 -6.47 28.39 -8.94
CA SER A 467 -7.06 29.72 -9.22
C SER A 467 -7.12 30.07 -10.72
N PHE A 468 -7.27 29.05 -11.58
CA PHE A 468 -7.45 29.21 -13.02
C PHE A 468 -8.90 29.45 -13.41
N ARG A 469 -9.10 30.20 -14.51
CA ARG A 469 -10.41 30.48 -15.13
C ARG A 469 -10.62 29.62 -16.38
N GLU A 470 -11.83 29.66 -16.94
CA GLU A 470 -12.25 28.87 -18.13
C GLU A 470 -11.21 28.80 -19.27
N PRO A 471 -10.53 29.88 -19.69
CA PRO A 471 -9.54 29.80 -20.79
C PRO A 471 -8.36 28.85 -20.52
N ALA A 472 -8.04 28.61 -19.26
CA ALA A 472 -6.94 27.74 -18.85
C ALA A 472 -7.36 26.27 -18.65
N LEU A 473 -8.65 25.93 -18.76
CA LEU A 473 -9.13 24.56 -18.59
C LEU A 473 -8.68 23.63 -19.74
N GLU A 474 -8.66 24.13 -20.97
CA GLU A 474 -8.21 23.34 -22.13
C GLU A 474 -6.70 23.03 -22.06
N PRO A 475 -5.79 23.99 -21.84
CA PRO A 475 -4.38 23.70 -21.59
C PRO A 475 -4.14 22.77 -20.40
N LEU A 476 -4.90 22.94 -19.31
CA LEU A 476 -4.78 22.11 -18.11
C LEU A 476 -5.21 20.66 -18.37
N ALA A 477 -6.36 20.46 -19.01
CA ALA A 477 -6.86 19.14 -19.38
C ALA A 477 -5.86 18.43 -20.30
N LYS A 478 -5.31 19.13 -21.30
CA LYS A 478 -4.32 18.58 -22.23
C LYS A 478 -3.03 18.17 -21.51
N LEU A 479 -2.50 19.02 -20.62
CA LEU A 479 -1.31 18.68 -19.85
C LEU A 479 -1.57 17.46 -18.94
N ALA A 480 -2.70 17.44 -18.22
CA ALA A 480 -3.08 16.32 -17.37
C ALA A 480 -3.26 15.03 -18.17
N GLN A 481 -3.88 15.08 -19.36
CA GLN A 481 -4.04 13.93 -20.25
C GLN A 481 -2.69 13.39 -20.72
N ASN A 482 -1.79 14.25 -21.17
CA ASN A 482 -0.49 13.82 -21.66
C ASN A 482 0.35 13.19 -20.52
N LEU A 483 0.25 13.73 -19.30
CA LEU A 483 0.86 13.10 -18.12
C LEU A 483 0.20 11.76 -17.80
N LEU A 484 -1.13 11.64 -17.91
CA LEU A 484 -1.86 10.38 -17.69
C LEU A 484 -1.41 9.32 -18.68
N ASP A 485 -1.26 9.70 -19.93
CA ASP A 485 -0.76 8.83 -21.00
C ASP A 485 0.63 8.27 -20.66
N ILE A 486 1.57 9.12 -20.24
CA ILE A 486 2.89 8.68 -19.80
C ILE A 486 2.76 7.75 -18.58
N PHE A 487 1.98 8.16 -17.57
CA PHE A 487 1.80 7.42 -16.33
C PHE A 487 1.32 6.00 -16.60
N MET A 488 0.30 5.84 -17.44
CA MET A 488 -0.30 4.55 -17.77
C MET A 488 0.57 3.74 -18.74
N LYS A 489 1.10 4.35 -19.81
CA LYS A 489 1.87 3.62 -20.85
C LYS A 489 3.24 3.18 -20.35
N LYS A 490 3.90 4.02 -19.53
CA LYS A 490 5.25 3.80 -19.02
C LYS A 490 5.29 3.28 -17.58
N GLU A 491 4.13 3.04 -16.98
CA GLU A 491 3.98 2.52 -15.62
C GLU A 491 4.74 3.34 -14.57
N ALA A 492 4.57 4.66 -14.63
CA ALA A 492 5.17 5.55 -13.65
C ALA A 492 4.40 5.47 -12.33
N PHE A 493 5.07 5.51 -11.18
CA PHE A 493 4.38 5.71 -9.90
C PHE A 493 4.29 7.20 -9.53
N VAL A 494 5.11 8.06 -10.16
CA VAL A 494 5.06 9.50 -9.99
C VAL A 494 5.59 10.23 -11.23
N LEU A 495 4.86 11.26 -11.65
CA LEU A 495 5.28 12.23 -12.66
C LEU A 495 5.10 13.62 -12.08
N GLU A 496 6.19 14.32 -11.78
CA GLU A 496 6.15 15.67 -11.23
C GLU A 496 6.56 16.69 -12.30
N THR A 497 5.79 17.78 -12.43
CA THR A 497 6.13 18.89 -13.32
C THR A 497 5.98 20.25 -12.63
N LYS A 498 6.89 21.16 -12.98
CA LYS A 498 6.85 22.58 -12.65
C LYS A 498 6.53 23.35 -13.92
N VAL A 499 5.45 24.12 -13.89
CA VAL A 499 4.79 24.63 -15.08
C VAL A 499 4.70 26.15 -15.00
N SER A 500 5.01 26.82 -16.11
CA SER A 500 4.81 28.25 -16.29
C SER A 500 3.73 28.50 -17.34
N VAL A 501 2.95 29.56 -17.14
CA VAL A 501 1.90 30.03 -18.03
C VAL A 501 2.50 31.13 -18.92
N LEU A 502 2.60 30.87 -20.21
CA LEU A 502 3.12 31.83 -21.18
C LEU A 502 2.09 32.95 -21.44
N GLY A 503 2.54 34.09 -21.96
CA GLY A 503 1.66 35.25 -22.22
C GLY A 503 0.50 34.99 -23.19
N ASN A 504 0.58 33.92 -23.99
CA ASN A 504 -0.50 33.45 -24.86
C ASN A 504 -1.49 32.47 -24.17
N GLY A 505 -1.35 32.24 -22.87
CA GLY A 505 -2.16 31.31 -22.07
C GLY A 505 -1.76 29.83 -22.20
N SER A 506 -0.75 29.49 -23.00
CA SER A 506 -0.25 28.12 -23.12
C SER A 506 0.66 27.75 -21.95
N PHE A 507 0.77 26.45 -21.67
CA PHE A 507 1.59 25.92 -20.58
C PHE A 507 2.94 25.43 -21.10
N GLN A 508 4.00 25.75 -20.38
CA GLN A 508 5.35 25.27 -20.62
C GLN A 508 5.90 24.61 -19.35
N VAL A 509 6.50 23.43 -19.47
CA VAL A 509 7.14 22.73 -18.34
C VAL A 509 8.60 23.17 -18.23
N ASN A 510 9.00 23.71 -17.08
CA ASN A 510 10.36 24.19 -16.80
C ASN A 510 11.11 23.28 -15.81
N GLY A 511 10.44 22.30 -15.21
CA GLY A 511 11.06 21.28 -14.38
C GLY A 511 10.25 20.01 -14.40
N ALA A 512 10.92 18.86 -14.42
CA ALA A 512 10.27 17.56 -14.41
C ALA A 512 11.08 16.55 -13.61
N ARG A 513 10.38 15.67 -12.90
CA ARG A 513 10.95 14.55 -12.15
C ARG A 513 10.01 13.36 -12.24
N PHE A 514 10.40 12.36 -13.03
CA PHE A 514 9.59 11.16 -13.26
C PHE A 514 10.18 9.96 -12.56
N GLY A 515 9.34 9.18 -11.89
CA GLY A 515 9.69 7.99 -11.14
C GLY A 515 8.94 6.76 -11.64
N PHE A 516 9.69 5.69 -11.86
CA PHE A 516 9.22 4.42 -12.39
C PHE A 516 9.54 3.28 -11.43
N ASP A 517 8.62 2.33 -11.34
CA ASP A 517 8.76 1.14 -10.53
C ASP A 517 9.71 0.15 -11.22
N ASP A 518 10.60 -0.49 -10.45
CA ASP A 518 11.53 -1.50 -10.96
C ASP A 518 10.92 -2.91 -10.95
N ALA A 519 9.86 -3.14 -10.17
CA ALA A 519 9.22 -4.45 -10.08
C ALA A 519 8.74 -4.93 -11.45
N ALA A 520 8.06 -4.07 -12.24
CA ALA A 520 7.59 -4.38 -13.59
C ALA A 520 8.72 -4.83 -14.54
N TYR A 521 9.89 -4.20 -14.43
CA TYR A 521 11.05 -4.50 -15.25
C TYR A 521 11.77 -5.75 -14.77
N LYS A 522 12.02 -5.88 -13.46
CA LYS A 522 12.71 -7.03 -12.88
C LYS A 522 11.90 -8.31 -13.05
N SER A 523 10.58 -8.23 -12.91
CA SER A 523 9.68 -9.40 -12.98
C SER A 523 9.35 -9.84 -14.40
N SER A 524 9.20 -8.88 -15.32
CA SER A 524 8.56 -9.14 -16.62
C SER A 524 9.19 -8.38 -17.79
N LYS A 525 10.32 -7.69 -17.58
CA LYS A 525 11.02 -6.86 -18.58
C LYS A 525 10.14 -5.77 -19.22
N ARG A 526 9.04 -5.38 -18.55
CA ARG A 526 8.19 -4.29 -19.01
C ARG A 526 8.93 -2.96 -18.86
N GLN A 527 8.68 -2.02 -19.78
CA GLN A 527 9.31 -0.68 -19.80
C GLN A 527 10.84 -0.71 -19.85
N GLU A 528 11.42 -1.71 -20.55
CA GLU A 528 12.87 -1.85 -20.68
C GLU A 528 13.53 -0.58 -21.23
N ASP A 529 12.89 0.12 -22.16
CA ASP A 529 13.38 1.38 -22.73
C ASP A 529 13.58 2.47 -21.66
N ILE A 530 12.68 2.56 -20.67
CA ILE A 530 12.82 3.47 -19.54
C ILE A 530 13.97 3.03 -18.64
N HIS A 531 14.08 1.73 -18.36
CA HIS A 531 15.12 1.20 -17.48
C HIS A 531 16.53 1.25 -18.08
N ARG A 532 16.65 1.27 -19.42
CA ARG A 532 17.93 1.52 -20.13
C ARG A 532 18.45 2.94 -19.93
N LEU A 533 17.62 3.90 -19.51
CA LEU A 533 18.04 5.28 -19.22
C LEU A 533 18.80 5.41 -17.89
N ARG A 534 18.84 4.35 -17.07
CA ARG A 534 19.56 4.32 -15.80
C ARG A 534 21.07 4.43 -16.02
N ASN A 535 21.71 5.40 -15.37
CA ASN A 535 23.17 5.55 -15.40
C ASN A 535 23.80 5.11 -14.07
N LYS A 536 24.25 3.86 -14.01
CA LYS A 536 24.90 3.28 -12.81
C LYS A 536 26.19 3.99 -12.40
N ALA A 537 26.89 4.65 -13.34
CA ALA A 537 28.14 5.36 -13.03
C ALA A 537 27.95 6.61 -12.15
N GLU A 538 26.71 7.09 -12.02
CA GLU A 538 26.34 8.22 -11.16
C GLU A 538 25.66 7.78 -9.86
N GLU A 539 25.66 6.49 -9.57
CA GLU A 539 25.08 5.91 -8.37
C GLU A 539 26.17 5.58 -7.35
N VAL A 540 25.78 5.31 -6.09
CA VAL A 540 26.73 4.93 -5.04
C VAL A 540 27.33 3.55 -5.40
N PRO A 541 28.64 3.42 -5.65
CA PRO A 541 29.23 2.19 -6.15
C PRO A 541 28.92 0.96 -5.30
N GLU A 542 28.97 1.11 -3.96
CA GLU A 542 28.71 0.03 -3.01
C GLU A 542 27.26 -0.47 -3.07
N GLU A 543 26.30 0.41 -3.42
CA GLU A 543 24.89 0.04 -3.57
C GLU A 543 24.63 -0.69 -4.89
N VAL A 544 25.30 -0.24 -5.97
CA VAL A 544 25.27 -0.91 -7.28
C VAL A 544 25.91 -2.29 -7.22
N GLU A 545 27.00 -2.42 -6.46
CA GLU A 545 27.65 -3.70 -6.19
C GLU A 545 26.70 -4.64 -5.44
N ALA A 546 26.13 -4.19 -4.33
CA ALA A 546 25.18 -4.97 -3.52
C ALA A 546 23.94 -5.43 -4.33
N GLU A 547 23.47 -4.63 -5.28
CA GLU A 547 22.35 -5.02 -6.14
C GLU A 547 22.64 -6.28 -6.96
N ASN A 548 23.90 -6.52 -7.36
CA ASN A 548 24.26 -7.73 -8.12
C ASN A 548 24.03 -9.02 -7.31
N ASP A 549 24.06 -8.91 -5.97
CA ASP A 549 23.80 -10.01 -5.04
C ASP A 549 22.35 -10.02 -4.54
N GLY A 550 21.46 -9.19 -5.11
CA GLY A 550 20.08 -9.06 -4.66
C GLY A 550 19.93 -8.34 -3.31
N ILE A 551 20.96 -7.58 -2.88
CA ILE A 551 20.95 -6.88 -1.61
C ILE A 551 20.53 -5.42 -1.83
N VAL A 552 19.56 -4.97 -1.05
CA VAL A 552 19.25 -3.54 -0.92
C VAL A 552 20.19 -2.96 0.12
N TYR A 553 21.25 -2.30 -0.35
CA TYR A 553 22.16 -1.55 0.51
C TYR A 553 21.89 -0.05 0.36
N VAL A 554 21.77 0.65 1.49
CA VAL A 554 21.58 2.10 1.54
C VAL A 554 22.68 2.67 2.42
N LYS A 555 23.70 3.25 1.80
CA LYS A 555 24.81 3.93 2.49
C LYS A 555 24.27 5.17 3.21
N LEU A 556 24.56 5.31 4.49
CA LEU A 556 24.15 6.49 5.27
C LEU A 556 25.27 7.54 5.26
N ASP A 557 24.89 8.81 5.42
CA ASP A 557 25.85 9.92 5.52
C ASP A 557 26.65 9.80 6.83
N GLY A 558 27.99 9.84 6.75
CA GLY A 558 28.89 9.78 7.92
C GLY A 558 30.31 9.32 7.58
N GLU A 559 31.24 9.42 8.54
CA GLU A 559 32.56 8.79 8.43
C GLU A 559 32.40 7.26 8.57
N GLY A 560 32.72 6.51 7.51
CA GLY A 560 32.68 5.04 7.48
C GLY A 560 31.79 4.46 6.38
N SER A 561 31.67 3.13 6.39
CA SER A 561 30.84 2.33 5.47
C SER A 561 29.57 1.81 6.17
N ILE A 562 28.88 2.68 6.92
CA ILE A 562 27.63 2.33 7.59
C ILE A 562 26.50 2.45 6.59
N GLY A 563 25.68 1.40 6.47
CA GLY A 563 24.48 1.41 5.67
C GLY A 563 23.44 0.42 6.19
N THR A 564 22.19 0.55 5.72
CA THR A 564 21.13 -0.41 6.02
C THR A 564 21.11 -1.51 4.96
N LEU A 565 20.95 -2.75 5.39
CA LEU A 565 20.86 -3.93 4.53
C LEU A 565 19.43 -4.48 4.56
N GLY A 566 18.87 -4.73 3.39
CA GLY A 566 17.69 -5.56 3.20
C GLY A 566 18.00 -6.66 2.19
N MET A 567 17.49 -7.88 2.42
CA MET A 567 17.54 -8.94 1.41
C MET A 567 16.37 -8.74 0.45
N ALA A 568 16.64 -8.67 -0.86
CA ALA A 568 15.65 -9.08 -1.84
C ALA A 568 15.86 -10.58 -2.10
N ASP A 569 14.81 -11.33 -2.40
CA ASP A 569 14.96 -12.74 -2.77
C ASP A 569 15.99 -12.86 -3.91
N PRO A 570 16.92 -13.85 -3.84
CA PRO A 570 17.88 -14.05 -4.91
C PRO A 570 17.12 -14.29 -6.23
N PRO A 571 17.62 -13.78 -7.36
CA PRO A 571 17.01 -14.07 -8.64
C PRO A 571 16.91 -15.59 -8.79
N SER A 572 15.69 -16.08 -9.08
CA SER A 572 15.49 -17.48 -9.43
C SER A 572 16.55 -17.87 -10.47
N PRO A 573 17.29 -18.98 -10.27
CA PRO A 573 18.25 -19.42 -11.26
C PRO A 573 17.54 -19.57 -12.61
N PRO A 574 18.19 -19.22 -13.73
CA PRO A 574 17.60 -19.43 -15.05
C PRO A 574 17.21 -20.90 -15.17
N THR A 575 15.94 -21.15 -15.50
CA THR A 575 15.38 -22.47 -15.78
C THR A 575 16.06 -23.13 -16.96
#